data_AF-A0A6G5QF27-F1
#
_entry.id   AF-A0A6G5QF27-F1
#
_cell.length_a   1.000
_cell.length_b   1.000
_cell.length_c   1.000
_cell.angle_alpha   90.00
_cell.angle_beta   90.00
_cell.angle_gamma   90.00
#
_symmetry.space_group_name_H-M   'P 1'
#
loop_
_entity.id
_entity.type
_entity.pdbx_description
1 polymer ?
#
loop_
_entity_poly.entity_id
_entity_poly.type
_entity_poly.pdbx_seq_one_letter_code
_entity_poly.pdbx_strand_id
1 'polypeptide(L)'
;MKLSFLKVTKQPSDFKLEKDSLNFSGFVVRQDPKIVKCQGKILGNTPHICDRCGDEISLQIDQDVDLLLSDGVYKDEPDELSNIFEFFDGEINFDDIFVSEIEAYKSDYFYCENCKNL
;
A
#
# COMPACT_ATOMS: atom_id res chain seq x y z
N MET A 1 2.57 0.20 12.30
CA MET A 1 2.08 1.38 13.07
C MET A 1 0.56 1.42 13.03
N LYS A 2 -0.11 1.81 14.11
CA LYS A 2 -1.57 1.98 14.15
C LYS A 2 -2.01 3.41 14.45
N LEU A 3 -3.11 3.86 13.85
CA LEU A 3 -3.75 5.16 14.07
C LEU A 3 -5.26 5.01 14.15
N SER A 4 -5.86 5.35 15.28
CA SER A 4 -7.33 5.36 15.40
C SER A 4 -7.96 6.32 14.39
N PHE A 5 -9.03 5.87 13.72
CA PHE A 5 -9.80 6.73 12.80
C PHE A 5 -10.23 8.02 13.51
N LEU A 6 -10.66 7.97 14.76
CA LEU A 6 -11.11 9.16 15.53
C LEU A 6 -10.04 10.26 15.64
N LYS A 7 -8.76 9.94 15.47
CA LYS A 7 -7.64 10.90 15.53
C LYS A 7 -7.32 11.55 14.18
N VAL A 8 -7.81 11.01 13.06
CA VAL A 8 -7.55 11.58 11.73
C VAL A 8 -8.49 12.75 11.48
N THR A 9 -7.89 13.92 11.21
CA THR A 9 -8.62 15.18 10.99
C THR A 9 -8.65 15.56 9.51
N LYS A 10 -9.31 16.67 9.18
CA LYS A 10 -9.28 17.26 7.83
C LYS A 10 -7.94 17.90 7.48
N GLN A 11 -7.01 18.00 8.43
CA GLN A 11 -5.63 18.39 8.14
C GLN A 11 -4.79 17.13 7.88
N PRO A 12 -3.91 17.14 6.86
CA PRO A 12 -2.99 16.04 6.59
C PRO A 12 -2.19 15.66 7.83
N SER A 13 -2.14 14.36 8.12
CA SER A 13 -1.33 13.78 9.19
C SER A 13 -0.31 12.83 8.58
N ASP A 14 0.97 13.17 8.71
CA ASP A 14 2.05 12.40 8.11
C ASP A 14 2.28 11.07 8.83
N PHE A 15 2.74 10.08 8.07
CA PHE A 15 3.22 8.82 8.60
C PHE A 15 4.51 8.40 7.89
N LYS A 16 5.33 7.62 8.60
CA LYS A 16 6.49 6.95 8.04
C LYS A 16 6.68 5.60 8.70
N LEU A 17 6.89 4.58 7.90
CA LEU A 17 7.21 3.23 8.28
C LEU A 17 8.45 2.77 7.51
N GLU A 18 9.24 1.95 8.15
CA GLU A 18 10.41 1.31 7.56
C GLU A 18 10.32 -0.18 7.90
N LYS A 19 10.47 -1.01 6.88
CA LYS A 19 10.48 -2.47 7.02
C LYS A 19 11.53 -3.01 6.07
N ASP A 20 12.53 -3.68 6.63
CA ASP A 20 13.70 -4.16 5.89
C ASP A 20 14.35 -3.00 5.09
N SER A 21 14.47 -3.14 3.77
CA SER A 21 15.02 -2.12 2.86
C SER A 21 13.93 -1.30 2.15
N LEU A 22 12.69 -1.32 2.64
CA LEU A 22 11.56 -0.57 2.09
C LEU A 22 11.08 0.50 3.08
N ASN A 23 10.76 1.67 2.54
CA ASN A 23 10.17 2.78 3.26
C ASN A 23 8.77 3.05 2.70
N PHE A 24 7.78 3.15 3.60
CA PHE A 24 6.44 3.62 3.26
C PHE A 24 6.17 4.93 4.01
N SER A 25 5.97 6.01 3.26
CA SER A 25 5.73 7.32 3.85
C SER A 25 4.69 8.10 3.06
N GLY A 26 3.96 8.97 3.76
CA GLY A 26 2.89 9.75 3.15
C GLY A 26 2.09 10.47 4.21
N PHE A 27 0.84 10.77 3.88
CA PHE A 27 -0.11 11.36 4.81
C PHE A 27 -1.49 10.73 4.67
N VAL A 28 -2.27 10.88 5.73
CA VAL A 28 -3.69 10.58 5.76
C VAL A 28 -4.51 11.83 6.03
N VAL A 29 -5.68 11.93 5.42
CA VAL A 29 -6.60 13.05 5.61
C VAL A 29 -8.06 12.59 5.58
N ARG A 30 -8.86 13.09 6.53
CA ARG A 30 -10.30 12.82 6.65
C ARG A 30 -11.05 13.39 5.45
N GLN A 31 -11.75 12.56 4.70
CA GLN A 31 -12.67 13.00 3.65
C GLN A 31 -14.09 13.14 4.21
N ASP A 32 -14.53 12.15 4.96
CA ASP A 32 -15.90 12.03 5.49
C ASP A 32 -15.89 11.11 6.73
N PRO A 33 -17.01 11.02 7.50
CA PRO A 33 -16.96 10.45 8.85
C PRO A 33 -16.37 9.04 8.95
N LYS A 34 -16.50 8.23 7.90
CA LYS A 34 -15.96 6.86 7.85
C LYS A 34 -14.77 6.68 6.92
N ILE A 35 -14.46 7.65 6.07
CA ILE A 35 -13.43 7.50 5.05
C ILE A 35 -12.25 8.44 5.30
N VAL A 36 -11.06 7.87 5.14
CA VAL A 36 -9.77 8.57 5.16
C VAL A 36 -9.10 8.34 3.83
N LYS A 37 -8.59 9.41 3.21
CA LYS A 37 -7.69 9.29 2.06
C LYS A 37 -6.28 9.06 2.57
N CYS A 38 -5.61 8.05 2.03
CA CYS A 38 -4.19 7.78 2.23
C CYS A 38 -3.45 8.04 0.92
N GLN A 39 -2.49 8.96 0.96
CA GLN A 39 -1.59 9.22 -0.16
C GLN A 39 -0.16 9.02 0.34
N GLY A 40 0.54 8.09 -0.27
CA GLY A 40 1.89 7.75 0.15
C GLY A 40 2.70 7.15 -0.97
N LYS A 41 3.91 6.75 -0.62
CA LYS A 41 4.88 6.18 -1.54
C LYS A 41 5.69 5.09 -0.86
N ILE A 42 5.85 3.97 -1.56
CA ILE A 42 6.74 2.88 -1.18
C ILE A 42 8.00 2.99 -2.04
N LEU A 43 9.15 3.07 -1.37
CA LEU A 43 10.47 3.17 -1.99
C LEU A 43 11.44 2.18 -1.37
N GLY A 44 12.23 1.52 -2.21
CA GLY A 44 13.40 0.75 -1.78
C GLY A 44 13.60 -0.53 -2.55
N ASN A 45 14.18 -1.54 -1.91
CA ASN A 45 14.50 -2.80 -2.56
C ASN A 45 13.94 -3.99 -1.79
N THR A 46 13.46 -5.00 -2.50
CA THR A 46 13.05 -6.29 -1.92
C THR A 46 13.67 -7.45 -2.69
N PRO A 47 14.09 -8.54 -2.02
CA PRO A 47 14.40 -9.77 -2.71
C PRO A 47 13.14 -10.33 -3.39
N HIS A 48 13.32 -10.96 -4.55
CA HIS A 48 12.30 -11.69 -5.29
C HIS A 48 12.94 -12.85 -6.06
N ILE A 49 12.14 -13.79 -6.53
CA ILE A 49 12.59 -14.90 -7.36
C ILE A 49 12.13 -14.64 -8.79
N CYS A 50 13.04 -14.77 -9.75
CA CYS A 50 12.70 -14.64 -11.16
C CYS A 50 11.57 -15.64 -11.52
N ASP A 51 10.44 -15.13 -12.01
CA ASP A 51 9.24 -15.92 -12.26
C ASP A 51 9.38 -16.91 -13.42
N ARG A 52 10.53 -16.91 -14.10
CA ARG A 52 10.84 -17.81 -15.22
C ARG A 52 11.88 -18.88 -14.89
N CYS A 53 13.04 -18.49 -14.36
CA CYS A 53 14.16 -19.42 -14.13
C CYS A 53 14.41 -19.76 -12.67
N GLY A 54 13.78 -19.07 -11.71
CA GLY A 54 13.99 -19.30 -10.29
C GLY A 54 15.25 -18.65 -9.70
N ASP A 55 16.00 -17.87 -10.49
CA ASP A 55 17.16 -17.12 -9.96
C ASP A 55 16.73 -16.03 -8.99
N GLU A 56 17.54 -15.77 -7.96
CA GLU A 56 17.35 -14.64 -7.06
C GLU A 56 17.58 -13.31 -7.79
N ILE A 57 16.66 -12.37 -7.59
CA ILE A 57 16.76 -11.01 -8.10
C ILE A 57 16.39 -10.00 -7.00
N SER A 58 16.82 -8.75 -7.17
CA SER A 58 16.43 -7.63 -6.31
C SER A 58 15.50 -6.72 -7.11
N LEU A 59 14.27 -6.54 -6.63
CA LEU A 59 13.33 -5.60 -7.21
C LEU A 59 13.51 -4.23 -6.58
N GLN A 60 13.61 -3.20 -7.41
CA GLN A 60 13.52 -1.82 -6.97
C GLN A 60 12.04 -1.41 -7.01
N ILE A 61 11.46 -1.18 -5.83
CA ILE A 61 10.10 -0.68 -5.70
C ILE A 61 10.14 0.85 -5.69
N ASP A 62 9.37 1.42 -6.60
CA ASP A 62 9.02 2.84 -6.66
C ASP A 62 7.54 2.94 -7.02
N GLN A 63 6.68 2.94 -6.00
CA GLN A 63 5.22 2.82 -6.16
C GLN A 63 4.51 3.90 -5.37
N ASP A 64 3.61 4.62 -6.03
CA ASP A 64 2.65 5.50 -5.37
C ASP A 64 1.48 4.68 -4.80
N VAL A 65 1.07 5.01 -3.58
CA VAL A 65 -0.06 4.40 -2.89
C VAL A 65 -1.17 5.45 -2.78
N ASP A 66 -2.29 5.18 -3.43
CA ASP A 66 -3.48 6.04 -3.39
C ASP A 66 -4.71 5.21 -3.02
N LEU A 67 -5.11 5.30 -1.74
CA LEU A 67 -6.13 4.44 -1.14
C LEU A 67 -7.20 5.27 -0.43
N LEU A 68 -8.43 4.81 -0.51
CA LEU A 68 -9.47 5.14 0.46
C LEU A 68 -9.42 4.11 1.59
N LEU A 69 -9.47 4.57 2.83
CA LEU A 69 -9.48 3.72 4.02
C LEU A 69 -10.84 3.89 4.69
N SER A 70 -11.58 2.79 4.84
CA SER A 70 -12.93 2.79 5.40
C SER A 70 -12.96 2.20 6.81
N ASP A 71 -13.65 2.88 7.72
CA ASP A 71 -14.05 2.36 9.03
C ASP A 71 -15.36 1.58 8.89
N GLY A 72 -15.21 0.30 8.54
CA GLY A 72 -16.26 -0.66 8.22
C GLY A 72 -16.42 -0.89 6.71
N VAL A 73 -17.53 -1.55 6.36
CA VAL A 73 -17.87 -1.87 4.96
C VAL A 73 -18.06 -0.61 4.13
N TYR A 74 -17.44 -0.57 2.97
CA TYR A 74 -17.64 0.42 1.93
C TYR A 74 -18.41 -0.19 0.76
N LYS A 75 -19.20 0.63 0.08
CA LYS A 75 -19.90 0.22 -1.12
C LYS A 75 -19.69 1.29 -2.18
N ASP A 76 -19.07 0.90 -3.29
CA ASP A 76 -18.94 1.75 -4.45
C ASP A 76 -20.31 2.18 -4.99
N GLU A 77 -20.33 3.37 -5.57
CA GLU A 77 -21.42 3.79 -6.43
C GLU A 77 -21.47 2.90 -7.69
N PRO A 78 -22.65 2.77 -8.33
CA PRO A 78 -22.74 2.03 -9.59
C PRO A 78 -21.72 2.56 -10.61
N ASP A 79 -21.02 1.62 -11.27
CA ASP A 79 -19.97 1.89 -12.27
C ASP A 79 -18.66 2.51 -11.75
N GLU A 80 -18.47 2.60 -10.43
CA GLU A 80 -17.19 2.96 -9.80
C GLU A 80 -16.46 1.72 -9.26
N LEU A 81 -15.12 1.76 -9.30
CA LEU A 81 -14.26 0.75 -8.68
C LEU A 81 -13.21 1.48 -7.84
N SER A 82 -13.53 1.77 -6.59
CA SER A 82 -12.61 2.47 -5.70
C SER A 82 -11.48 1.56 -5.24
N ASN A 83 -10.28 2.13 -5.11
CA ASN A 83 -9.18 1.47 -4.43
C ASN A 83 -9.35 1.65 -2.92
N ILE A 84 -10.07 0.72 -2.28
CA ILE A 84 -10.55 0.81 -0.90
C ILE A 84 -9.89 -0.25 -0.01
N PHE A 85 -9.53 0.14 1.21
CA PHE A 85 -9.07 -0.75 2.26
C PHE A 85 -10.01 -0.64 3.47
N GLU A 86 -10.65 -1.74 3.85
CA GLU A 86 -11.66 -1.78 4.92
C GLU A 86 -11.06 -2.24 6.25
N PHE A 87 -11.33 -1.48 7.31
CA PHE A 87 -10.94 -1.79 8.69
C PHE A 87 -12.18 -2.02 9.55
N PHE A 88 -12.10 -2.95 10.50
CA PHE A 88 -13.26 -3.34 11.33
C PHE A 88 -13.04 -3.15 12.83
N ASP A 89 -11.87 -2.67 13.24
CA ASP A 89 -11.49 -2.42 14.64
C ASP A 89 -11.38 -0.92 14.98
N GLY A 90 -11.72 -0.03 14.04
CA GLY A 90 -11.62 1.42 14.22
C GLY A 90 -10.18 1.95 14.23
N GLU A 91 -9.20 1.14 13.82
CA GLU A 91 -7.79 1.50 13.72
C GLU A 91 -7.25 1.30 12.30
N ILE A 92 -6.61 2.34 11.75
CA ILE A 92 -5.81 2.21 10.53
C ILE A 92 -4.52 1.51 10.92
N ASN A 93 -4.31 0.29 10.41
CA ASN A 93 -3.04 -0.41 10.53
C ASN A 93 -2.20 -0.23 9.27
N PHE A 94 -1.18 0.63 9.34
CA PHE A 94 -0.31 0.92 8.21
C PHE A 94 0.61 -0.25 7.85
N ASP A 95 0.88 -1.18 8.78
CA ASP A 95 1.67 -2.37 8.45
C ASP A 95 0.89 -3.28 7.49
N ASP A 96 -0.42 -3.39 7.68
CA ASP A 96 -1.29 -4.21 6.83
C ASP A 96 -1.39 -3.62 5.42
N ILE A 97 -1.56 -2.29 5.33
CA ILE A 97 -1.52 -1.56 4.04
C ILE A 97 -0.17 -1.81 3.37
N PHE A 98 0.93 -1.61 4.09
CA PHE A 98 2.26 -1.72 3.52
C PHE A 98 2.53 -3.13 2.97
N VAL A 99 2.18 -4.18 3.72
CA VAL A 99 2.32 -5.57 3.26
C VAL A 99 1.42 -5.83 2.06
N SER A 100 0.15 -5.42 2.11
CA SER A 100 -0.79 -5.62 1.00
C SER A 100 -0.29 -4.99 -0.30
N GLU A 101 0.18 -3.75 -0.26
CA GLU A 101 0.68 -3.04 -1.45
C GLU A 101 1.95 -3.68 -2.01
N ILE A 102 2.88 -4.13 -1.15
CA ILE A 102 4.08 -4.86 -1.58
C ILE A 102 3.70 -6.17 -2.28
N GLU A 103 2.77 -6.93 -1.71
CA GLU A 103 2.36 -8.22 -2.29
C GLU A 103 1.53 -8.03 -3.56
N ALA A 104 0.74 -6.96 -3.66
CA ALA A 104 0.09 -6.56 -4.90
C ALA A 104 1.12 -6.21 -5.99
N TYR A 105 2.17 -5.46 -5.65
CA TYR A 105 3.28 -5.18 -6.57
C TYR A 105 3.97 -6.46 -7.04
N LYS A 106 4.29 -7.37 -6.12
CA LYS A 106 4.93 -8.67 -6.41
C LYS A 106 4.03 -9.65 -7.17
N SER A 107 2.73 -9.36 -7.32
CA SER A 107 1.81 -10.19 -8.10
C SER A 107 1.98 -10.03 -9.61
N ASP A 108 2.73 -9.02 -10.05
CA ASP A 108 3.18 -8.90 -11.44
C ASP A 108 4.35 -9.86 -11.73
N TYR A 109 4.76 -9.96 -12.99
CA TYR A 109 5.85 -10.82 -13.43
C TYR A 109 7.18 -10.07 -13.49
N PHE A 110 8.18 -10.60 -12.78
CA PHE A 110 9.52 -10.07 -12.71
C PHE A 110 10.55 -11.08 -13.19
N TYR A 111 11.41 -10.61 -14.10
CA TYR A 111 12.41 -11.44 -14.75
C TYR A 111 13.81 -10.92 -14.47
N CYS A 112 14.76 -11.85 -14.26
CA CYS A 112 16.18 -11.53 -14.30
C CYS A 112 16.60 -11.08 -15.70
N GLU A 113 17.76 -10.42 -15.81
CA GLU A 113 18.26 -9.90 -17.09
C GLU A 113 18.38 -10.98 -18.18
N ASN A 114 18.72 -12.21 -17.80
CA ASN A 114 18.80 -13.35 -18.72
C ASN A 114 17.44 -13.75 -19.29
N CYS A 115 16.35 -13.47 -18.58
CA CYS A 115 14.99 -13.87 -18.94
C CYS A 115 14.16 -12.76 -19.62
N LYS A 116 14.56 -11.49 -19.50
CA LYS A 116 13.79 -10.33 -20.02
C LYS A 116 13.58 -10.32 -21.54
N ASN A 117 14.41 -11.02 -22.31
CA ASN A 117 14.41 -11.00 -23.78
C ASN A 117 14.18 -12.39 -24.42
N LEU A 118 13.59 -13.31 -23.66
CA LEU A 118 13.17 -14.64 -24.13
C LEU A 118 11.66 -14.67 -24.37
#